data_AF-A0A2G2LX90-F1
#
_entry.id   AF-A0A2G2LX90-F1
#
_cell.length_a   1.000
_cell.length_b   1.000
_cell.length_c   1.000
_cell.angle_alpha   90.00
_cell.angle_beta   90.00
_cell.angle_gamma   90.00
#
_symmetry.space_group_name_H-M   'P 1'
#
loop_
_entity.id
_entity.type
_entity.pdbx_description
1 polymer ?
#
loop_
_entity_poly.entity_id
_entity_poly.type
_entity_poly.pdbx_seq_one_letter_code
_entity_poly.pdbx_strand_id
1 'polypeptide(L)' 'MLRVIIFCDICNPQGIRYIEQKRSVQRGDKGGRRITDDRAWSESSLEEALNEGWLHSDGQHICPRCQERHPE' A
#
# COMPACT_ATOMS: atom_id res chain seq x y z
N MET A 1 13.88 10.25 -10.57
CA MET A 1 12.54 10.19 -9.96
C MET A 1 12.67 9.46 -8.63
N LEU A 2 12.28 10.08 -7.52
CA LEU A 2 12.36 9.46 -6.19
C LEU A 2 11.24 8.43 -6.05
N ARG A 3 11.59 7.17 -5.78
CA ARG A 3 10.60 6.17 -5.35
C ARG A 3 10.31 6.43 -3.88
N VAL A 4 9.08 6.84 -3.57
CA VAL A 4 8.61 6.97 -2.20
C VAL A 4 7.96 5.66 -1.76
N ILE A 5 7.87 5.45 -0.46
CA ILE A 5 7.13 4.32 0.10
C ILE A 5 5.89 4.90 0.76
N ILE A 6 4.73 4.50 0.25
CA ILE A 6 3.43 4.93 0.77
C ILE A 6 2.88 3.80 1.63
N PHE A 7 2.42 4.10 2.84
CA PHE A 7 1.83 3.12 3.75
C PHE A 7 0.35 3.39 3.93
N CYS A 8 -0.46 2.34 4.08
CA CYS A 8 -1.86 2.54 4.43
C CYS A 8 -1.97 2.93 5.91
N ASP A 9 -2.55 4.09 6.21
CA ASP A 9 -2.70 4.58 7.58
C ASP A 9 -3.71 3.75 8.40
N ILE A 10 -4.58 2.97 7.73
CA ILE A 10 -5.55 2.10 8.39
C ILE A 10 -4.96 0.73 8.72
N CYS A 11 -4.53 -0.04 7.70
CA CYS A 11 -4.04 -1.40 7.93
C CYS A 11 -2.55 -1.45 8.25
N ASN A 12 -1.76 -0.42 7.95
CA ASN A 12 -0.32 -0.37 8.19
C ASN A 12 0.17 0.93 8.85
N PRO A 13 -0.44 1.39 9.97
CA PRO A 13 -0.07 2.64 10.64
C PRO A 13 1.37 2.63 11.19
N GLN A 14 1.99 1.46 11.32
CA GLN A 14 3.35 1.29 11.81
C GLN A 14 4.42 1.41 10.71
N GLY A 15 4.02 1.62 9.44
CA GLY A 15 4.96 1.77 8.33
C GLY A 15 5.81 0.52 8.09
N ILE A 16 5.27 -0.67 8.31
CA ILE A 16 6.05 -1.91 8.20
C ILE A 16 6.23 -2.28 6.74
N ARG A 17 7.49 -2.46 6.33
CA ARG A 17 7.88 -3.00 5.03
C ARG A 17 8.93 -4.10 5.19
N TYR A 18 8.61 -5.34 4.85
CA TYR A 18 9.58 -6.44 4.87
C TYR A 18 10.14 -6.69 3.46
N ILE A 19 11.43 -6.42 3.27
CA ILE A 19 12.13 -6.58 1.99
C ILE A 19 12.25 -8.06 1.60
N GLU A 20 12.25 -8.99 2.57
CA GLU A 20 12.45 -10.42 2.32
C GLU A 20 11.31 -11.09 1.54
N GLN A 21 10.11 -10.51 1.53
CA GLN A 21 8.99 -11.01 0.71
C GLN A 21 9.09 -10.62 -0.77
N LYS A 22 10.06 -9.78 -1.16
CA LYS A 22 10.38 -9.54 -2.59
C LYS A 22 11.10 -10.71 -3.28
N ARG A 23 11.68 -11.64 -2.53
CA ARG A 23 12.46 -12.76 -3.11
C ARG A 23 11.59 -13.87 -3.73
N SER A 24 10.27 -13.84 -3.53
CA SER A 24 9.32 -14.69 -4.24
C SER A 24 8.66 -13.89 -5.37
N VAL A 25 9.41 -13.68 -6.45
CA VAL A 25 8.94 -13.00 -7.68
C VAL A 25 7.74 -13.72 -8.33
N GLN A 26 7.34 -14.89 -7.82
CA GLN A 26 6.24 -15.71 -8.32
C GLN A 26 4.89 -15.49 -7.60
N ARG A 27 4.82 -14.75 -6.48
CA ARG A 27 3.56 -14.47 -5.79
C ARG A 27 3.23 -12.98 -5.75
N GLY A 28 2.93 -12.44 -6.92
CA GLY A 28 1.65 -11.78 -7.19
C GLY A 28 1.14 -10.62 -6.31
N ASP A 29 1.93 -9.99 -5.43
CA ASP A 29 1.49 -8.78 -4.73
C ASP A 29 1.56 -7.56 -5.65
N LYS A 30 0.69 -7.55 -6.67
CA LYS A 30 0.51 -6.42 -7.58
C LYS A 30 -0.02 -5.15 -6.89
N GLY A 31 -0.51 -5.27 -5.65
CA GLY A 31 -1.03 -4.15 -4.86
C GLY A 31 -0.26 -3.85 -3.57
N GLY A 32 0.94 -4.43 -3.40
CA GLY A 32 1.79 -4.19 -2.24
C GLY A 32 1.13 -4.50 -0.89
N ARG A 33 0.28 -5.53 -0.84
CA ARG A 33 -0.43 -5.97 0.36
C ARG A 33 0.11 -7.31 0.84
N ARG A 34 0.69 -7.33 2.03
CA ARG A 34 1.20 -8.54 2.65
C ARG A 34 0.08 -9.53 3.00
N ILE A 35 0.19 -10.75 2.48
CA ILE A 35 -0.75 -11.84 2.71
C ILE A 35 -0.86 -12.23 4.20
N THR A 36 0.23 -12.15 4.96
CA THR A 36 0.28 -12.70 6.33
C THR A 36 -0.51 -11.88 7.35
N ASP A 37 -0.67 -10.59 7.15
CA ASP A 37 -1.35 -9.71 8.11
C ASP A 37 -2.09 -8.54 7.48
N ASP A 38 -2.34 -8.61 6.16
CA ASP A 38 -3.23 -7.71 5.44
C ASP A 38 -2.74 -6.24 5.36
N ARG A 39 -1.48 -5.98 5.73
CA ARG A 39 -0.83 -4.65 5.67
C ARG A 39 -0.48 -4.27 4.24
N ALA A 40 -0.79 -3.03 3.85
CA ALA A 40 -0.51 -2.51 2.52
C ALA A 40 0.57 -1.41 2.52
N TRP A 41 1.38 -1.39 1.45
CA TRP A 41 2.28 -0.30 1.07
C TRP A 41 2.38 -0.22 -0.46
N SER A 42 2.79 0.93 -1.01
CA SER A 42 3.16 1.06 -2.42
C SER A 42 4.58 1.61 -2.56
N GLU A 43 5.29 1.20 -3.61
CA GLU A 43 6.65 1.65 -3.94
C GLU A 43 6.67 2.35 -5.29
N SER A 44 5.86 3.40 -5.38
CA SER A 44 5.66 4.20 -6.58
C SER A 44 5.62 5.68 -6.19
N SER A 45 5.50 6.57 -7.17
CA SER A 45 5.13 7.96 -6.91
C SER A 45 3.70 8.05 -6.36
N LEU A 46 3.36 9.17 -5.69
CA LEU A 46 2.00 9.39 -5.23
C LEU A 46 0.98 9.33 -6.39
N GLU A 47 1.31 9.91 -7.54
CA GLU A 47 0.45 9.88 -8.73
C GLU A 47 0.20 8.46 -9.24
N GLU A 48 1.24 7.63 -9.31
CA GLU A 48 1.11 6.21 -9.68
C GLU A 48 0.24 5.46 -8.66
N ALA A 49 0.44 5.67 -7.35
CA ALA A 49 -0.37 5.03 -6.32
C ALA A 49 -1.85 5.44 -6.40
N LEU A 50 -2.14 6.72 -6.67
CA LEU A 50 -3.51 7.21 -6.89
C LEU A 50 -4.14 6.54 -8.12
N ASN A 51 -3.38 6.39 -9.22
CA ASN A 51 -3.83 5.68 -10.41
C ASN A 51 -4.06 4.17 -10.17
N GLU A 52 -3.35 3.58 -9.21
CA GLU A 52 -3.55 2.21 -8.73
C GLU A 52 -4.75 2.08 -7.75
N GLY A 53 -5.47 3.17 -7.50
CA GLY A 53 -6.67 3.21 -6.66
C GLY A 53 -6.40 3.51 -5.20
N TRP A 54 -5.21 3.94 -4.82
CA TRP A 54 -5.00 4.52 -3.49
C TRP A 54 -5.74 5.85 -3.36
N LEU A 55 -6.19 6.16 -2.16
CA LEU A 55 -6.79 7.43 -1.81
C LEU A 55 -5.81 8.22 -0.96
N HIS A 56 -5.66 9.50 -1.27
CA HIS A 56 -4.97 10.44 -0.41
C HIS A 56 -5.93 11.56 -0.02
N SER A 57 -6.33 11.61 1.25
CA SER A 57 -7.24 12.61 1.81
C SER A 57 -6.78 13.01 3.20
N ASP A 58 -6.87 14.30 3.55
CA ASP A 58 -6.48 14.84 4.86
C ASP A 58 -5.10 14.39 5.36
N GLY A 59 -4.14 14.24 4.45
CA GLY A 59 -2.79 13.77 4.75
C GLY A 59 -2.65 12.27 5.00
N GLN A 60 -3.77 11.53 4.98
CA GLN A 60 -3.80 10.07 5.10
C GLN A 60 -3.70 9.39 3.74
N HIS A 61 -3.11 8.21 3.70
CA HIS A 61 -3.02 7.34 2.54
C HIS A 61 -3.81 6.05 2.85
N ILE A 62 -4.81 5.77 2.02
CA ILE A 62 -5.71 4.64 2.23
C ILE A 62 -5.66 3.73 1.01
N CYS A 63 -5.26 2.47 1.21
CA CYS A 63 -5.21 1.50 0.13
C CYS A 63 -6.62 1.11 -0.37
N PRO A 64 -6.76 0.62 -1.62
CA PRO A 64 -8.07 0.30 -2.22
C PRO A 64 -8.95 -0.60 -1.35
N ARG A 65 -8.35 -1.62 -0.72
CA ARG A 65 -9.05 -2.55 0.17
C ARG A 65 -9.60 -1.91 1.44
N CYS A 66 -8.92 -0.90 1.98
CA CYS A 66 -9.39 -0.21 3.17
C CYS A 66 -10.51 0.78 2.81
N GLN A 67 -10.47 1.37 1.61
CA GLN A 67 -11.59 2.18 1.09
C GLN A 67 -12.86 1.33 0.93
N GLU A 68 -12.75 0.11 0.41
CA GLU A 68 -13.91 -0.80 0.29
C GLU A 68 -14.51 -1.21 1.66
N ARG A 69 -13.67 -1.35 2.68
CA ARG A 69 -14.10 -1.78 4.03
C ARG A 69 -14.59 -0.63 4.91
N HIS A 70 -14.12 0.58 4.64
CA HIS A 70 -14.49 1.80 5.33
C HIS A 70 -14.95 2.83 4.30
N PRO A 71 -16.08 2.58 3.59
CA PRO A 71 -16.69 3.61 2.79
C PRO A 71 -17.18 4.71 3.74
N GLU A 72 -16.69 5.93 3.55
CA GLU A 72 -17.23 7.11 4.24
C GLU A 72 -18.68 7.39 3.82
#